data_AF-A0A4D5RYZ1-F1
#
_entry.id   AF-A0A4D5RYZ1-F1
#
_cell.length_a   1.000
_cell.length_b   1.000
_cell.length_c   1.000
_cell.angle_alpha   90.00
_cell.angle_beta   90.00
_cell.angle_gamma   90.00
#
_symmetry.space_group_name_H-M   'P 1'
#
loop_
_entity.id
_entity.type
_entity.pdbx_description
1 polymer ?
#
loop_
_entity_poly.entity_id
_entity_poly.type
_entity_poly.pdbx_seq_one_letter_code
_entity_poly.pdbx_strand_id
1 'polypeptide(L)'
;KYICSRRNQLATCKRTACSKDWHDRRPGASAMCPGVQESLQYFAIAAMCHNRGIGVLNTLPWRLKKEMAYFTRITSQAAEGKTNAVVMGRNTWDSIPPKYKPLPGRVNVVVSRTLEKVPDGHHVARSFSDALSLLQPLVDSGKVDKTFVVGGAQLYQEALADPRCTRVYLTEIDADFECDVFFPELEPGQFQLVQEEGVPQEEQTEGSLTYRFNVYQRISSGSA
;
A
#
# COMPACT_ATOMS: atom_id res chain seq x y z
N LYS A 1 29.79 -34.47 -9.70
CA LYS A 1 31.01 -33.95 -9.04
C LYS A 1 31.78 -33.14 -10.06
N TYR A 2 31.69 -31.81 -10.01
CA TYR A 2 32.52 -30.92 -10.81
C TYR A 2 33.00 -29.78 -9.93
N ILE A 3 34.32 -29.62 -9.93
CA ILE A 3 35.09 -28.65 -9.17
C ILE A 3 35.07 -27.34 -9.98
N CYS A 4 34.64 -26.24 -9.37
CA CYS A 4 34.72 -24.91 -9.98
C CYS A 4 35.80 -24.11 -9.24
N SER A 5 36.93 -23.85 -9.91
CA SER A 5 37.98 -22.95 -9.42
C SER A 5 37.91 -21.60 -10.12
N ARG A 6 38.28 -20.56 -9.37
CA ARG A 6 38.07 -19.13 -9.60
C ARG A 6 38.73 -18.57 -10.87
N ARG A 7 38.07 -17.60 -11.53
CA ARG A 7 38.43 -16.16 -11.52
C ARG A 7 37.63 -15.34 -12.56
N ASN A 8 37.14 -14.18 -12.11
CA ASN A 8 36.94 -12.90 -12.81
C ASN A 8 36.69 -12.93 -14.34
N GLN A 9 35.47 -12.55 -14.76
CA GLN A 9 35.19 -11.30 -15.52
C GLN A 9 33.76 -11.32 -16.09
N LEU A 10 33.15 -10.13 -16.05
CA LEU A 10 31.93 -9.69 -16.75
C LEU A 10 31.51 -10.55 -17.95
N ALA A 11 30.39 -11.26 -17.81
CA ALA A 11 29.68 -11.84 -18.93
C ALA A 11 28.43 -11.00 -19.23
N THR A 12 28.59 -10.00 -20.10
CA THR A 12 27.49 -9.43 -20.88
C THR A 12 26.78 -10.55 -21.62
N CYS A 13 25.48 -10.74 -21.37
CA CYS A 13 24.67 -11.73 -22.06
C CYS A 13 24.44 -11.28 -23.51
N LYS A 14 25.35 -11.66 -24.42
CA LYS A 14 25.19 -11.49 -25.87
C LYS A 14 24.28 -12.60 -26.39
N ARG A 15 23.17 -12.20 -27.03
CA ARG A 15 22.33 -13.06 -27.86
C ARG A 15 23.14 -13.62 -29.03
N THR A 16 23.24 -14.93 -29.11
CA THR A 16 23.53 -15.76 -30.30
C THR A 16 23.50 -17.22 -29.83
N ALA A 17 22.99 -18.22 -30.51
CA ALA A 17 22.39 -18.36 -31.83
C ALA A 17 21.48 -19.60 -31.81
N CYS A 18 20.48 -19.60 -32.68
CA CYS A 18 19.59 -20.71 -32.95
C CYS A 18 20.37 -21.87 -33.61
N SER A 19 20.46 -23.04 -32.98
CA SER A 19 20.90 -24.27 -33.64
C SER A 19 19.68 -25.11 -34.03
N LYS A 20 19.55 -25.33 -35.33
CA LYS A 20 18.61 -26.24 -35.98
C LYS A 20 18.97 -27.67 -35.58
N ASP A 21 17.98 -28.41 -35.08
CA ASP A 21 17.76 -29.85 -35.32
C ASP A 21 16.75 -30.39 -34.29
N TRP A 22 15.46 -30.27 -34.59
CA TRP A 22 14.40 -31.05 -33.94
C TRP A 22 13.34 -31.37 -34.99
N HIS A 23 13.45 -32.57 -35.57
CA HIS A 23 12.36 -33.15 -36.34
C HIS A 23 11.30 -33.72 -35.40
N ASP A 24 10.06 -33.38 -35.71
CA ASP A 24 8.83 -34.13 -35.44
C ASP A 24 8.22 -34.07 -34.03
N ARG A 25 7.35 -33.08 -33.81
CA ARG A 25 6.07 -33.19 -33.06
C ARG A 25 5.17 -31.97 -33.35
N ARG A 26 3.86 -32.25 -33.42
CA ARG A 26 2.72 -31.40 -33.84
C ARG A 26 2.58 -30.05 -33.10
N PRO A 27 1.83 -29.07 -33.66
CA PRO A 27 1.81 -27.69 -33.21
C PRO A 27 0.92 -27.49 -31.98
N GLY A 28 1.45 -26.83 -30.95
CA GLY A 28 0.68 -26.46 -29.76
C GLY A 28 1.58 -25.86 -28.69
N ALA A 29 1.19 -24.69 -28.19
CA ALA A 29 1.84 -23.89 -27.15
C ALA A 29 3.17 -23.23 -27.56
N SER A 30 3.05 -21.99 -28.05
CA SER A 30 4.10 -20.99 -27.87
C SER A 30 4.43 -20.92 -26.38
N ALA A 31 5.63 -21.34 -26.00
CA ALA A 31 6.18 -21.10 -24.68
C ALA A 31 6.41 -19.58 -24.55
N MET A 32 5.36 -18.88 -24.13
CA MET A 32 5.47 -17.50 -23.67
C MET A 32 6.46 -17.52 -22.50
N CYS A 33 7.51 -16.69 -22.59
CA CYS A 33 8.25 -16.32 -21.39
C CYS A 33 7.23 -15.92 -20.33
N PRO A 34 7.29 -16.43 -19.08
CA PRO A 34 6.40 -15.95 -18.04
C PRO A 34 6.63 -14.45 -17.97
N GLY A 35 5.63 -13.70 -18.43
CA GLY A 35 5.64 -12.25 -18.43
C GLY A 35 5.93 -11.79 -17.01
N VAL A 36 6.62 -10.67 -16.88
CA VAL A 36 6.76 -9.96 -15.61
C VAL A 36 5.36 -9.84 -15.02
N GLN A 37 5.05 -10.63 -13.98
CA GLN A 37 3.78 -10.51 -13.28
C GLN A 37 3.80 -9.12 -12.65
N GLU A 38 2.92 -8.22 -13.11
CA GLU A 38 2.85 -6.87 -12.54
C GLU A 38 2.55 -7.01 -11.05
N SER A 39 3.55 -6.65 -10.24
CA SER A 39 3.43 -6.72 -8.79
C SER A 39 2.36 -5.74 -8.33
N LEU A 40 1.50 -6.17 -7.39
CA LEU A 40 0.48 -5.36 -6.75
C LEU A 40 1.01 -3.97 -6.37
N GLN A 41 0.42 -2.94 -6.97
CA GLN A 41 0.61 -1.55 -6.55
C GLN A 41 -0.43 -1.18 -5.49
N TYR A 42 -0.08 -0.26 -4.61
CA TYR A 42 -0.95 0.15 -3.51
C TYR A 42 -0.70 1.60 -3.10
N PHE A 43 -1.61 2.12 -2.29
CA PHE A 43 -1.55 3.48 -1.77
C PHE A 43 -1.37 3.46 -0.26
N ALA A 44 -0.85 4.53 0.32
CA ALA A 44 -0.93 4.80 1.75
C ALA A 44 -1.98 5.89 2.00
N ILE A 45 -2.68 5.82 3.14
CA ILE A 45 -3.56 6.90 3.59
C ILE A 45 -3.38 7.13 5.09
N ALA A 46 -3.23 8.39 5.49
CA ALA A 46 -3.01 8.78 6.88
C ALA A 46 -3.56 10.19 7.15
N ALA A 47 -3.81 10.47 8.43
CA ALA A 47 -3.95 11.83 8.94
C ALA A 47 -2.85 12.08 9.96
N MET A 48 -2.16 13.21 9.85
CA MET A 48 -1.08 13.59 10.76
C MET A 48 -1.21 15.04 11.21
N CYS A 49 -0.82 15.32 12.44
CA CYS A 49 -0.66 16.69 12.93
C CYS A 49 0.69 17.30 12.52
N HIS A 50 0.89 18.58 12.82
CA HIS A 50 2.03 19.36 12.33
C HIS A 50 3.40 18.72 12.67
N ASN A 51 3.56 18.18 13.87
CA ASN A 51 4.74 17.42 14.30
C ASN A 51 4.84 15.97 13.75
N ARG A 52 4.04 15.63 12.72
CA ARG A 52 3.86 14.29 12.12
C ARG A 52 3.24 13.25 13.05
N GLY A 53 2.69 13.63 14.20
CA GLY A 53 2.00 12.71 15.09
C GLY A 53 0.75 12.10 14.42
N ILE A 54 0.54 10.80 14.62
CA ILE A 54 -0.61 10.04 14.06
C ILE A 54 -1.41 9.28 15.11
N GLY A 55 -0.97 9.32 16.38
CA GLY A 55 -1.63 8.61 17.46
C GLY A 55 -0.99 8.85 18.80
N VAL A 56 -1.80 8.64 19.84
CA VAL A 56 -1.41 8.63 21.25
C VAL A 56 -2.17 7.52 21.97
N LEU A 57 -1.48 6.66 22.72
CA LEU A 57 -2.10 5.57 23.50
C LEU A 57 -3.10 4.72 22.70
N ASN A 58 -2.77 4.38 21.44
CA ASN A 58 -3.63 3.67 20.49
C ASN A 58 -4.96 4.39 20.18
N THR A 59 -4.99 5.72 20.23
CA THR A 59 -6.13 6.54 19.83
C THR A 59 -5.69 7.70 18.94
N LEU A 60 -6.63 8.27 18.18
CA LEU A 60 -6.38 9.53 17.48
C LEU A 60 -6.51 10.69 18.49
N PRO A 61 -5.57 11.64 18.54
CA PRO A 61 -5.63 12.76 19.49
C PRO A 61 -6.66 13.83 19.10
N TRP A 62 -7.24 13.72 17.90
CA TRP A 62 -8.31 14.58 17.39
C TRP A 62 -9.58 13.78 17.08
N ARG A 63 -10.68 14.52 16.91
CA ARG A 63 -11.96 13.97 16.45
C ARG A 63 -12.50 14.79 15.28
N LEU A 64 -12.13 14.37 14.07
CA LEU A 64 -12.49 15.03 12.82
C LEU A 64 -13.43 14.12 12.02
N LYS A 65 -14.74 14.38 12.09
CA LYS A 65 -15.76 13.55 11.42
C LYS A 65 -15.71 13.68 9.90
N LYS A 66 -15.42 14.88 9.38
CA LYS A 66 -15.31 15.12 7.94
C LYS A 66 -14.07 14.41 7.37
N GLU A 67 -12.96 14.42 8.12
CA GLU A 67 -11.74 13.64 7.79
C GLU A 67 -12.05 12.13 7.78
N MET A 68 -12.73 11.60 8.79
CA MET A 68 -13.09 10.19 8.82
C MET A 68 -14.06 9.79 7.69
N ALA A 69 -14.95 10.71 7.28
CA ALA A 69 -15.80 10.52 6.10
C ALA A 69 -14.98 10.51 4.81
N TYR A 70 -13.97 11.37 4.71
CA TYR A 70 -13.00 11.34 3.61
C TYR A 70 -12.21 10.02 3.57
N PHE A 71 -11.61 9.59 4.67
CA PHE A 71 -10.92 8.29 4.79
C PHE A 71 -11.82 7.14 4.35
N THR A 72 -13.07 7.13 4.83
CA THR A 72 -14.05 6.10 4.45
C THR A 72 -14.31 6.12 2.95
N ARG A 73 -14.60 7.30 2.38
CA ARG A 73 -14.88 7.45 0.95
C ARG A 73 -13.71 6.97 0.09
N ILE A 74 -12.50 7.46 0.35
CA ILE A 74 -11.30 7.11 -0.43
C ILE A 74 -11.02 5.60 -0.35
N THR A 75 -11.15 5.00 0.84
CA THR A 75 -10.83 3.58 1.02
C THR A 75 -11.95 2.65 0.61
N SER A 76 -13.21 3.07 0.52
CA SER A 76 -14.34 2.19 0.16
C SER A 76 -14.83 2.33 -1.28
N GLN A 77 -14.51 3.43 -1.96
CA GLN A 77 -14.95 3.64 -3.35
C GLN A 77 -14.13 2.76 -4.31
N ALA A 78 -14.78 1.73 -4.84
CA ALA A 78 -14.22 0.77 -5.80
C ALA A 78 -15.04 0.77 -7.09
N ALA A 79 -14.45 0.28 -8.18
CA ALA A 79 -15.18 0.03 -9.43
C ALA A 79 -16.35 -0.97 -9.21
N GLU A 80 -17.36 -0.91 -10.09
CA GLU A 80 -18.55 -1.76 -10.00
C GLU A 80 -18.18 -3.25 -9.95
N GLY A 81 -18.80 -3.97 -9.00
CA GLY A 81 -18.55 -5.39 -8.77
C GLY A 81 -17.25 -5.71 -8.02
N LYS A 82 -16.46 -4.71 -7.62
CA LYS A 82 -15.20 -4.88 -6.88
C LYS A 82 -15.27 -4.31 -5.47
N THR A 83 -14.28 -4.64 -4.66
CA THR A 83 -14.06 -4.06 -3.32
C THR A 83 -12.62 -3.56 -3.19
N ASN A 84 -12.36 -2.62 -2.29
CA ASN A 84 -10.99 -2.24 -1.95
C ASN A 84 -10.46 -3.10 -0.80
N ALA A 85 -9.14 -3.17 -0.68
CA ALA A 85 -8.46 -3.78 0.45
C ALA A 85 -7.80 -2.71 1.33
N VAL A 86 -7.80 -2.95 2.65
CA VAL A 86 -7.09 -2.15 3.65
C VAL A 86 -6.13 -3.03 4.43
N VAL A 87 -4.86 -2.64 4.48
CA VAL A 87 -3.79 -3.32 5.22
C VAL A 87 -3.44 -2.48 6.43
N MET A 88 -3.48 -3.10 7.62
CA MET A 88 -3.21 -2.39 8.87
C MET A 88 -2.43 -3.24 9.88
N GLY A 89 -1.70 -2.60 10.77
CA GLY A 89 -1.01 -3.27 11.87
C GLY A 89 -1.94 -3.63 13.03
N ARG A 90 -1.47 -4.49 13.94
CA ARG A 90 -2.24 -4.95 15.12
C ARG A 90 -2.80 -3.80 15.97
N ASN A 91 -1.99 -2.79 16.28
CA ASN A 91 -2.43 -1.69 17.14
C ASN A 91 -3.50 -0.82 16.46
N THR A 92 -3.37 -0.58 15.16
CA THR A 92 -4.39 0.10 14.36
C THR A 92 -5.67 -0.72 14.30
N TRP A 93 -5.57 -2.03 14.14
CA TRP A 93 -6.74 -2.90 14.24
C TRP A 93 -7.41 -2.74 15.61
N ASP A 94 -6.65 -2.83 16.70
CA ASP A 94 -7.19 -2.75 18.06
C ASP A 94 -7.87 -1.41 18.37
N SER A 95 -7.34 -0.29 17.86
CA SER A 95 -7.90 1.05 18.07
C SER A 95 -9.26 1.29 17.41
N ILE A 96 -9.60 0.52 16.37
CA ILE A 96 -10.89 0.66 15.69
C ILE A 96 -12.02 0.22 16.65
N PRO A 97 -13.04 1.09 16.90
CA PRO A 97 -14.17 0.73 17.75
C PRO A 97 -14.88 -0.54 17.23
N PRO A 98 -15.33 -1.47 18.11
CA PRO A 98 -15.93 -2.74 17.70
C PRO A 98 -17.06 -2.61 16.67
N LYS A 99 -17.88 -1.56 16.76
CA LYS A 99 -18.98 -1.30 15.82
C LYS A 99 -18.54 -0.97 14.38
N TYR A 100 -17.28 -0.62 14.17
CA TYR A 100 -16.68 -0.31 12.86
C TYR A 100 -15.63 -1.34 12.46
N LYS A 101 -15.44 -2.40 13.25
CA LYS A 101 -14.45 -3.45 13.03
C LYS A 101 -15.19 -4.72 12.62
N PRO A 102 -14.87 -5.33 11.48
CA PRO A 102 -13.95 -4.88 10.42
C PRO A 102 -14.48 -3.63 9.69
N LEU A 103 -13.60 -2.90 8.99
CA LEU A 103 -14.02 -1.73 8.21
C LEU A 103 -14.97 -2.16 7.09
N PRO A 104 -16.24 -1.68 7.07
CA PRO A 104 -17.27 -2.20 6.17
C PRO A 104 -16.95 -1.87 4.71
N GLY A 105 -17.37 -2.77 3.80
CA GLY A 105 -17.20 -2.62 2.35
C GLY A 105 -15.77 -2.80 1.84
N ARG A 106 -14.86 -3.33 2.67
CA ARG A 106 -13.43 -3.50 2.38
C ARG A 106 -12.91 -4.86 2.84
N VAL A 107 -11.97 -5.43 2.11
CA VAL A 107 -11.16 -6.57 2.59
C VAL A 107 -10.15 -6.04 3.61
N ASN A 108 -10.29 -6.43 4.88
CA ASN A 108 -9.36 -6.03 5.93
C ASN A 108 -8.25 -7.09 6.05
N VAL A 109 -6.99 -6.64 6.01
CA VAL A 109 -5.81 -7.47 6.24
C VAL A 109 -5.04 -6.91 7.42
N VAL A 110 -4.94 -7.70 8.50
CA VAL A 110 -4.24 -7.30 9.72
C VAL A 110 -2.86 -7.95 9.75
N VAL A 111 -1.81 -7.13 9.73
CA VAL A 111 -0.44 -7.59 9.92
C VAL A 111 -0.18 -7.74 11.42
N SER A 112 -0.01 -8.98 11.85
CA SER A 112 0.23 -9.31 13.25
C SER A 112 0.94 -10.64 13.40
N ARG A 113 1.89 -10.71 14.33
CA ARG A 113 2.55 -11.96 14.71
C ARG A 113 1.73 -12.78 15.71
N THR A 114 0.88 -12.13 16.50
CA THR A 114 0.16 -12.75 17.63
C THR A 114 -1.33 -12.93 17.39
N LEU A 115 -1.94 -12.15 16.48
CA LEU A 115 -3.36 -12.30 16.17
C LEU A 115 -3.56 -13.62 15.42
N GLU A 116 -4.51 -14.43 15.84
CA GLU A 116 -4.75 -15.75 15.24
C GLU A 116 -5.83 -15.69 14.17
N LYS A 117 -6.90 -14.92 14.42
CA LYS A 117 -8.06 -14.85 13.55
C LYS A 117 -8.69 -13.46 13.51
N VAL A 118 -9.38 -13.20 12.42
CA VAL A 118 -10.30 -12.10 12.19
C VAL A 118 -11.61 -12.68 11.63
N PRO A 119 -12.72 -11.92 11.58
CA PRO A 119 -13.96 -12.41 11.00
C PRO A 119 -13.80 -12.86 9.53
N ASP A 120 -14.68 -13.74 9.07
CA ASP A 120 -14.64 -14.29 7.72
C ASP A 120 -14.67 -13.20 6.63
N GLY A 121 -13.95 -13.43 5.53
CA GLY A 121 -13.74 -12.43 4.48
C GLY A 121 -12.64 -11.41 4.77
N HIS A 122 -11.93 -11.57 5.90
CA HIS A 122 -10.76 -10.80 6.28
C HIS A 122 -9.60 -11.71 6.62
N HIS A 123 -8.39 -11.14 6.69
CA HIS A 123 -7.18 -11.93 6.76
C HIS A 123 -6.21 -11.43 7.83
N VAL A 124 -5.44 -12.37 8.38
CA VAL A 124 -4.24 -12.06 9.17
C VAL A 124 -3.01 -12.42 8.35
N ALA A 125 -2.06 -11.50 8.25
CA ALA A 125 -0.76 -11.70 7.63
C ALA A 125 0.35 -11.59 8.70
N ARG A 126 1.45 -12.32 8.54
CA ARG A 126 2.56 -12.34 9.53
C ARG A 126 3.61 -11.26 9.28
N SER A 127 3.63 -10.71 8.08
CA SER A 127 4.46 -9.59 7.66
C SER A 127 3.73 -8.73 6.62
N PHE A 128 4.28 -7.55 6.33
CA PHE A 128 3.78 -6.71 5.25
C PHE A 128 3.87 -7.41 3.88
N SER A 129 4.98 -8.10 3.61
CA SER A 129 5.15 -8.89 2.39
C SER A 129 4.09 -9.99 2.27
N ASP A 130 3.77 -10.69 3.36
CA ASP A 130 2.71 -11.72 3.35
C ASP A 130 1.34 -11.12 3.07
N ALA A 131 1.06 -9.90 3.56
CA ALA A 131 -0.19 -9.21 3.28
C ALA A 131 -0.34 -8.92 1.78
N LEU A 132 0.74 -8.46 1.13
CA LEU A 132 0.75 -8.21 -0.31
C LEU A 132 0.60 -9.50 -1.11
N SER A 133 1.32 -10.57 -0.74
CA SER A 133 1.19 -11.89 -1.36
C SER A 133 -0.23 -12.47 -1.23
N LEU A 134 -0.90 -12.22 -0.10
CA LEU A 134 -2.28 -12.64 0.12
C LEU A 134 -3.27 -11.88 -0.77
N LEU A 135 -3.02 -10.58 -0.98
CA LEU A 135 -3.89 -9.72 -1.79
C LEU A 135 -3.68 -9.90 -3.29
N GLN A 136 -2.48 -10.29 -3.73
CA GLN A 136 -2.14 -10.41 -5.15
C GLN A 136 -3.17 -11.27 -5.94
N PRO A 137 -3.57 -12.48 -5.50
CA PRO A 137 -4.58 -13.26 -6.24
C PRO A 137 -5.96 -12.61 -6.29
N LEU A 138 -6.34 -11.83 -5.27
CA LEU A 138 -7.61 -11.11 -5.25
C LEU A 138 -7.61 -9.94 -6.24
N VAL A 139 -6.44 -9.32 -6.43
CA VAL A 139 -6.22 -8.26 -7.40
C VAL A 139 -6.18 -8.85 -8.82
N ASP A 140 -5.41 -9.92 -9.02
CA ASP A 140 -5.29 -10.62 -10.32
C ASP A 140 -6.64 -11.17 -10.81
N SER A 141 -7.51 -11.61 -9.88
CA SER A 141 -8.87 -12.06 -10.20
C SER A 141 -9.90 -10.92 -10.36
N GLY A 142 -9.47 -9.67 -10.19
CA GLY A 142 -10.32 -8.48 -10.32
C GLY A 142 -11.33 -8.29 -9.18
N LYS A 143 -11.21 -9.04 -8.08
CA LYS A 143 -12.09 -8.89 -6.90
C LYS A 143 -11.72 -7.65 -6.07
N VAL A 144 -10.42 -7.39 -5.95
CA VAL A 144 -9.88 -6.20 -5.29
C VAL A 144 -9.53 -5.15 -6.33
N ASP A 145 -10.07 -3.93 -6.17
CA ASP A 145 -9.80 -2.80 -7.07
C ASP A 145 -8.54 -2.04 -6.66
N LYS A 146 -8.54 -1.47 -5.44
CA LYS A 146 -7.39 -0.74 -4.88
C LYS A 146 -7.00 -1.31 -3.52
N THR A 147 -5.71 -1.24 -3.21
CA THR A 147 -5.16 -1.62 -1.90
C THR A 147 -4.61 -0.39 -1.18
N PHE A 148 -4.98 -0.22 0.09
CA PHE A 148 -4.57 0.89 0.94
C PHE A 148 -3.84 0.41 2.19
N VAL A 149 -2.67 0.96 2.49
CA VAL A 149 -2.03 0.86 3.79
C VAL A 149 -2.57 1.97 4.68
N VAL A 150 -3.22 1.58 5.79
CA VAL A 150 -3.92 2.49 6.70
C VAL A 150 -3.25 2.59 8.08
N GLY A 151 -1.97 2.21 8.14
CA GLY A 151 -1.09 2.34 9.31
C GLY A 151 -0.86 1.04 10.08
N GLY A 152 -0.12 1.03 11.19
CA GLY A 152 0.52 2.18 11.83
C GLY A 152 1.93 2.47 11.30
N ALA A 153 2.72 3.20 12.10
CA ALA A 153 4.03 3.74 11.71
C ALA A 153 4.96 2.73 11.03
N GLN A 154 5.08 1.50 11.54
CA GLN A 154 5.93 0.47 10.93
C GLN A 154 5.47 0.12 9.50
N LEU A 155 4.16 -0.07 9.29
CA LEU A 155 3.65 -0.37 7.95
C LEU A 155 3.77 0.82 7.01
N TYR A 156 3.60 2.05 7.51
CA TYR A 156 3.88 3.24 6.70
C TYR A 156 5.35 3.30 6.30
N GLN A 157 6.28 3.00 7.21
CA GLN A 157 7.72 2.98 6.90
C GLN A 157 8.05 1.95 5.82
N GLU A 158 7.52 0.72 5.97
CA GLU A 158 7.70 -0.35 4.97
C GLU A 158 7.06 0.02 3.62
N ALA A 159 5.86 0.61 3.63
CA ALA A 159 5.16 1.03 2.42
C ALA A 159 5.90 2.16 1.69
N LEU A 160 6.35 3.20 2.40
CA LEU A 160 7.04 4.34 1.80
C LEU A 160 8.43 3.98 1.25
N ALA A 161 9.08 2.96 1.81
CA ALA A 161 10.33 2.43 1.27
C ALA A 161 10.15 1.57 0.00
N ASP A 162 8.92 1.12 -0.28
CA ASP A 162 8.61 0.22 -1.39
C ASP A 162 8.16 0.99 -2.64
N PRO A 163 8.78 0.76 -3.81
CA PRO A 163 8.38 1.41 -5.07
C PRO A 163 6.95 1.09 -5.52
N ARG A 164 6.33 0.03 -5.00
CA ARG A 164 4.93 -0.33 -5.27
C ARG A 164 3.92 0.60 -4.58
N CYS A 165 4.35 1.37 -3.58
CA CYS A 165 3.53 2.44 -3.01
C CYS A 165 3.54 3.63 -3.97
N THR A 166 2.50 3.77 -4.78
CA THR A 166 2.48 4.76 -5.86
C THR A 166 1.83 6.07 -5.46
N ARG A 167 0.97 6.09 -4.44
CA ARG A 167 0.36 7.32 -3.90
C ARG A 167 0.27 7.32 -2.39
N VAL A 168 0.35 8.50 -1.80
CA VAL A 168 0.08 8.77 -0.38
C VAL A 168 -1.01 9.83 -0.28
N TYR A 169 -2.16 9.46 0.29
CA TYR A 169 -3.24 10.36 0.65
C TYR A 169 -3.00 10.84 2.09
N LEU A 170 -2.62 12.10 2.27
CA LEU A 170 -2.20 12.62 3.55
C LEU A 170 -3.09 13.79 3.97
N THR A 171 -3.87 13.59 5.03
CA THR A 171 -4.54 14.69 5.71
C THR A 171 -3.52 15.37 6.63
N GLU A 172 -3.19 16.63 6.37
CA GLU A 172 -2.27 17.43 7.17
C GLU A 172 -3.06 18.39 8.06
N ILE A 173 -3.04 18.14 9.37
CA ILE A 173 -3.77 18.90 10.38
C ILE A 173 -2.86 19.99 10.94
N ASP A 174 -3.32 21.23 10.83
CA ASP A 174 -2.59 22.43 11.24
C ASP A 174 -2.80 22.71 12.74
N ALA A 175 -2.34 21.76 13.55
CA ALA A 175 -2.30 21.86 15.01
C ALA A 175 -1.24 20.89 15.56
N ASP A 176 -0.77 21.16 16.77
CA ASP A 176 0.13 20.27 17.51
C ASP A 176 -0.65 19.47 18.55
N PHE A 177 -0.31 18.18 18.66
CA PHE A 177 -0.85 17.28 19.67
C PHE A 177 0.29 16.48 20.31
N GLU A 178 0.09 16.07 21.57
CA GLU A 178 0.94 15.07 22.20
C GLU A 178 0.71 13.72 21.50
N CYS A 179 1.78 13.14 20.95
CA CYS A 179 1.74 11.90 20.18
C CYS A 179 2.90 10.99 20.60
N ASP A 180 2.66 9.68 20.57
CA ASP A 180 3.67 8.64 20.79
C ASP A 180 3.99 7.83 19.52
N VAL A 181 3.18 8.01 18.47
CA VAL A 181 3.37 7.41 17.16
C VAL A 181 3.40 8.50 16.09
N PHE A 182 4.38 8.43 15.19
CA PHE A 182 4.63 9.44 14.16
C PHE A 182 4.61 8.83 12.76
N PHE A 183 4.14 9.61 11.78
CA PHE A 183 4.25 9.30 10.37
C PHE A 183 5.71 9.44 9.92
N PRO A 184 6.24 8.51 9.11
CA PRO A 184 7.59 8.64 8.56
C PRO A 184 7.71 9.87 7.66
N GLU A 185 8.92 10.44 7.57
CA GLU A 185 9.19 11.53 6.66
C GLU A 185 9.10 11.07 5.19
N LEU A 186 8.50 11.89 4.33
CA LEU A 186 8.54 11.67 2.90
C LEU A 186 9.88 12.18 2.37
N GLU A 187 10.79 11.27 2.05
CA GLU A 187 12.13 11.64 1.58
C GLU A 187 12.06 12.53 0.33
N PRO A 188 12.87 13.61 0.26
CA PRO A 188 12.91 14.49 -0.90
C PRO A 188 13.13 13.73 -2.20
N GLY A 189 12.33 14.03 -3.22
CA GLY A 189 12.43 13.40 -4.54
C GLY A 189 11.83 11.99 -4.64
N GLN A 190 11.26 11.43 -3.57
CA GLN A 190 10.48 10.19 -3.68
C GLN A 190 9.06 10.43 -4.17
N PHE A 191 8.42 11.52 -3.72
CA PHE A 191 7.05 11.85 -4.06
C PHE A 191 6.90 13.33 -4.41
N GLN A 192 5.90 13.63 -5.23
CA GLN A 192 5.51 14.99 -5.60
C GLN A 192 4.02 15.21 -5.32
N LEU A 193 3.65 16.43 -4.90
CA LEU A 193 2.25 16.80 -4.73
C LEU A 193 1.54 16.82 -6.09
N VAL A 194 0.35 16.22 -6.16
CA VAL A 194 -0.49 16.18 -7.35
C VAL A 194 -1.93 16.53 -7.00
N GLN A 195 -2.68 16.99 -8.00
CA GLN A 195 -4.13 17.07 -7.90
C GLN A 195 -4.74 15.71 -8.21
N GLU A 196 -5.77 15.33 -7.45
CA GLU A 196 -6.48 14.07 -7.63
C GLU A 196 -7.98 14.37 -7.66
N GLU A 197 -8.68 13.79 -8.64
CA GLU A 197 -10.11 14.00 -8.80
C GLU A 197 -10.88 13.53 -7.54
N GLY A 198 -11.83 14.35 -7.09
CA GLY A 198 -12.61 14.05 -5.89
C GLY A 198 -11.84 14.26 -4.56
N VAL A 199 -10.63 14.82 -4.59
CA VAL A 199 -9.93 15.30 -3.39
C VAL A 199 -9.99 16.83 -3.32
N PRO A 200 -10.65 17.41 -2.30
CA PRO A 200 -10.72 18.87 -2.11
C PRO A 200 -9.32 19.49 -2.03
N GLN A 201 -9.13 20.63 -2.71
CA GLN A 201 -7.84 21.35 -2.74
C GLN A 201 -7.81 22.50 -1.74
N GLU A 202 -8.99 22.97 -1.34
CA GLU A 202 -9.17 24.02 -0.36
C GLU A 202 -8.95 23.50 1.07
N GLU A 203 -8.56 24.43 1.93
CA GLU A 203 -8.46 24.17 3.35
C GLU A 203 -9.82 23.82 3.95
N GLN A 204 -9.82 22.80 4.79
CA GLN A 204 -10.99 22.31 5.48
C GLN A 204 -10.97 22.83 6.92
N THR A 205 -12.16 23.14 7.43
CA THR A 205 -12.33 23.55 8.83
C THR A 205 -13.36 22.67 9.52
N GLU A 206 -13.02 22.17 10.71
CA GLU A 206 -13.92 21.45 11.60
C GLU A 206 -13.67 21.85 13.06
N GLY A 207 -14.61 22.60 13.64
CA GLY A 207 -14.40 23.21 14.96
C GLY A 207 -13.31 24.29 14.89
N SER A 208 -12.30 24.17 15.75
CA SER A 208 -11.14 25.07 15.81
C SER A 208 -9.94 24.56 15.00
N LEU A 209 -10.07 23.42 14.31
CA LEU A 209 -8.98 22.78 13.58
C LEU A 209 -9.12 23.04 12.07
N THR A 210 -8.01 23.39 11.45
CA THR A 210 -7.83 23.50 10.00
C THR A 210 -6.96 22.35 9.50
N TYR A 211 -7.23 21.85 8.30
CA TYR A 211 -6.44 20.78 7.68
C TYR A 211 -6.59 20.78 6.16
N ARG A 212 -5.66 20.12 5.47
CA ARG A 212 -5.71 19.92 4.00
C ARG A 212 -5.61 18.46 3.63
N PHE A 213 -6.27 18.08 2.54
CA PHE A 213 -6.14 16.77 1.93
C PHE A 213 -5.11 16.86 0.80
N ASN A 214 -3.91 16.34 1.04
CA ASN A 214 -2.84 16.32 0.05
C ASN A 214 -2.72 14.92 -0.56
N VAL A 215 -2.40 14.86 -1.86
CA VAL A 215 -2.09 13.61 -2.56
C VAL A 215 -0.69 13.70 -3.12
N TYR A 216 0.17 12.79 -2.66
CA TYR A 216 1.55 12.69 -3.11
C TYR A 216 1.68 11.48 -4.05
N GLN A 217 2.14 11.70 -5.27
CA GLN A 217 2.41 10.65 -6.25
C GLN A 217 3.90 10.32 -6.25
N ARG A 218 4.24 9.03 -6.24
CA ARG A 218 5.64 8.60 -6.33
C ARG A 218 6.24 9.07 -7.66
N ILE A 219 7.43 9.66 -7.60
CA ILE A 219 8.20 10.05 -8.78
C ILE A 219 8.78 8.77 -9.39
N SER A 220 8.40 8.46 -10.63
CA SER A 220 8.99 7.35 -11.36
C SER A 220 10.41 7.73 -11.78
N SER A 221 11.38 6.89 -11.42
CA SER A 221 12.73 6.98 -11.96
C SER A 221 12.71 6.54 -13.43
N GLY A 222 12.33 7.43 -14.35
CA GLY A 222 12.20 7.10 -15.77
C GLY A 222 11.82 8.26 -16.69
N SER A 223 12.77 9.15 -16.95
CA SER A 223 13.10 9.81 -18.25
C SER A 223 13.70 11.19 -17.98
N ALA A 224 15.01 11.21 -17.71
CA ALA A 224 15.89 12.33 -18.04
C ALA A 224 16.99 11.78 -18.96
#